data_AF-A0A838N2W3-F1
#
_entry.id   AF-A0A838N2W3-F1
#
_cell.length_a   1.000
_cell.length_b   1.000
_cell.length_c   1.000
_cell.angle_alpha   90.00
_cell.angle_beta   90.00
_cell.angle_gamma   90.00
#
_symmetry.space_group_name_H-M   'P 1'
#
loop_
_entity.id
_entity.type
_entity.pdbx_description
1 polymer ?
#
loop_
_entity_poly.entity_id
_entity_poly.type
_entity_poly.pdbx_seq_one_letter_code
_entity_poly.pdbx_strand_id
1 'polypeptide(L)' 'IEASETSIDDIATKSDLPSGSVSSTLLRLELKRLVKQLPGKYFVKLG' A
#
# COMPACT_ATOMS: atom_id res chain seq x y z
N ILE A 1 -6.32 15.31 5.64
CA ILE A 1 -5.03 14.74 5.20
C ILE A 1 -5.25 14.10 3.85
N GLU A 2 -4.60 14.58 2.80
CA GLU A 2 -4.79 14.07 1.44
C GLU A 2 -4.30 12.63 1.36
N ALA A 3 -5.21 11.71 1.05
CA ALA A 3 -4.88 10.31 0.81
C ALA A 3 -4.26 10.19 -0.59
N SER A 4 -2.94 10.41 -0.68
CA SER A 4 -2.23 10.27 -1.95
C SER A 4 -2.20 8.81 -2.39
N GLU A 5 -2.82 8.51 -3.52
CA GLU A 5 -2.71 7.22 -4.19
C GLU A 5 -1.23 6.91 -4.47
N THR A 6 -0.77 5.75 -4.02
CA THR A 6 0.63 5.34 -4.19
C THR A 6 0.66 3.94 -4.81
N SER A 7 1.47 3.77 -5.86
CA SER A 7 1.63 2.46 -6.49
C SER A 7 2.38 1.50 -5.58
N ILE A 8 2.13 0.20 -5.70
CA ILE A 8 2.88 -0.80 -4.93
C ILE A 8 4.39 -0.76 -5.24
N ASP A 9 4.78 -0.40 -6.46
CA ASP A 9 6.17 -0.32 -6.89
C ASP A 9 6.88 0.89 -6.26
N ASP A 10 6.19 2.03 -6.12
CA ASP A 10 6.69 3.18 -5.37
C ASP A 10 6.85 2.85 -3.88
N ILE A 11 5.92 2.08 -3.31
CA ILE A 11 6.01 1.65 -1.91
C ILE A 11 7.21 0.72 -1.74
N ALA A 12 7.39 -0.25 -2.64
CA ALA A 12 8.54 -1.15 -2.64
C ALA A 12 9.87 -0.38 -2.73
N THR A 13 9.95 0.59 -3.65
CA THR A 13 11.13 1.43 -3.83
C THR A 13 11.43 2.28 -2.60
N LYS A 14 10.41 2.94 -2.02
CA LYS A 14 10.56 3.82 -0.85
C LYS A 14 10.87 3.06 0.44
N SER A 15 10.37 1.84 0.57
CA SER A 15 10.59 1.01 1.76
C SER A 15 11.81 0.10 1.65
N ASP A 16 12.44 0.03 0.47
CA ASP A 16 13.51 -0.92 0.14
C ASP A 16 13.11 -2.38 0.46
N LEU A 17 11.84 -2.71 0.18
CA LEU A 17 11.28 -4.04 0.42
C LEU A 17 10.87 -4.70 -0.89
N PRO A 18 11.08 -6.03 -1.02
CA PRO A 18 10.57 -6.77 -2.16
C PRO A 18 9.04 -6.65 -2.29
N SER A 19 8.52 -6.60 -3.52
CA SER A 19 7.08 -6.45 -3.79
C SER A 19 6.22 -7.52 -3.10
N GLY A 20 6.75 -8.72 -2.87
CA GLY A 20 6.08 -9.77 -2.08
C GLY A 20 5.91 -9.40 -0.61
N SER A 21 6.95 -8.85 0.01
CA SER A 21 6.92 -8.36 1.40
C SER A 21 5.98 -7.16 1.53
N VAL A 22 6.00 -6.25 0.57
CA VAL A 22 5.09 -5.10 0.51
C VAL A 22 3.64 -5.56 0.38
N SER A 23 3.35 -6.48 -0.55
CA SER A 23 2.01 -7.04 -0.76
C SER A 23 1.45 -7.66 0.53
N SER A 24 2.24 -8.50 1.20
CA SER A 24 1.80 -9.12 2.46
C SER A 24 1.55 -8.09 3.56
N THR A 25 2.34 -7.00 3.59
CA THR A 25 2.22 -5.93 4.58
C THR A 25 0.99 -5.08 4.33
N LEU A 26 0.74 -4.69 3.08
CA LEU A 26 -0.45 -3.95 2.68
C LEU A 26 -1.73 -4.76 2.95
N LEU A 27 -1.72 -6.07 2.69
CA LEU A 27 -2.83 -6.95 3.04
C LEU A 27 -3.10 -6.95 4.56
N ARG A 28 -2.05 -7.06 5.40
CA ARG A 28 -2.22 -6.97 6.86
C ARG A 28 -2.76 -5.62 7.32
N LEU A 29 -2.38 -4.52 6.65
CA LEU A 29 -2.88 -3.18 6.95
C LEU A 29 -4.33 -3.00 6.48
N GLU A 30 -4.72 -3.61 5.37
CA GLU A 30 -6.09 -3.58 4.85
C GLU A 30 -7.06 -4.34 5.78
N LEU A 31 -6.65 -5.50 6.29
CA LEU A 31 -7.39 -6.22 7.33
C LEU A 31 -7.62 -5.39 8.58
N LYS A 32 -6.71 -4.45 8.88
CA LYS A 32 -6.82 -3.49 9.99
C LYS A 32 -7.54 -2.20 9.61
N ARG A 33 -8.07 -2.09 8.38
CA ARG A 33 -8.71 -0.89 7.82
C ARG A 33 -7.83 0.37 7.83
N LEU A 34 -6.51 0.20 7.72
CA LEU A 34 -5.54 1.30 7.70
C LEU A 34 -5.15 1.73 6.28
N VAL A 35 -5.36 0.86 5.29
CA VAL A 35 -5.14 1.13 3.87
C VAL A 35 -6.28 0.51 3.07
N LYS A 36 -6.45 0.97 1.82
CA LYS A 36 -7.39 0.40 0.86
C LYS A 36 -6.68 0.18 -0.47
N GLN A 37 -6.89 -0.99 -1.06
CA GLN A 37 -6.45 -1.26 -2.42
C GLN A 37 -7.39 -0.59 -3.43
N LEU A 38 -6.79 -0.03 -4.48
CA LEU A 38 -7.47 0.56 -5.63
C LEU A 38 -7.15 -0.24 -6.90
N PRO A 39 -8.03 -0.18 -7.93
CA PRO A 39 -7.73 -0.75 -9.25
C PRO A 39 -6.39 -0.24 -9.78
N GLY A 40 -5.65 -1.09 -10.50
CA GLY A 40 -4.35 -0.71 -11.07
C GLY A 40 -3.16 -0.85 -10.11
N LYS A 41 -3.29 -1.63 -9.02
CA LYS A 41 -2.22 -1.87 -8.01
C LYS A 41 -1.83 -0.65 -7.19
N TYR A 42 -2.77 0.28 -7.02
CA TYR A 42 -2.61 1.44 -6.16
C TYR A 42 -3.14 1.15 -4.76
N PHE A 43 -2.57 1.86 -3.78
CA PHE A 43 -3.01 1.82 -2.40
C PHE A 43 -3.14 3.24 -1.87
N VAL A 44 -4.16 3.45 -1.03
CA VAL A 44 -4.35 4.68 -0.28
C VAL A 44 -4.33 4.38 1.20
N LYS A 45 -3.81 5.31 2.00
CA LYS A 45 -3.93 5.25 3.46
C LYS A 45 -5.33 5.71 3.87
N LEU A 46 -5.99 4.94 4.70
CA LEU A 46 -7.26 5.30 5.31
C LEU A 46 -6.94 6.02 6.63
N GLY A 47 -7.18 7.33 6.67
CA GLY A 47 -6.91 8.21 7.80
C GLY A 47 -7.39 9.61 7.52
#